data_AF-A0A7S2B633-F1
#
_entry.id   AF-A0A7S2B633-F1
#
_cell.length_a   1.000
_cell.length_b   1.000
_cell.length_c   1.000
_cell.angle_alpha   90.00
_cell.angle_beta   90.00
_cell.angle_gamma   90.00
#
_symmetry.space_group_name_H-M   'P 1'
#
loop_
_entity.id
_entity.type
_entity.pdbx_description
1 polymer ?
#
loop_
_entity_poly.entity_id
_entity_poly.type
_entity_poly.pdbx_seq_one_letter_code
_entity_poly.pdbx_strand_id
1 'polypeptide(L)'
;LESKIMRQSLGMDVAQSGVLVTITEPTARAAELIEKGDVIMALDGIKVANDGTIPFRSNTERVKLRFYVSTRFIEDTIRVTLLRRKQVIEVDAPLTIIQRLIPSAPPLDDTSPPYLMVAGFVFTIASIPYIQGNVDEQNCWQSDEMTHLLNLASSGHLETTDQQVVVLARVLAHRVNLGFEHLE
;
A
#
# COMPACT_ATOMS: atom_id res chain seq x y z
N LEU A 1 1.46 3.63 19.76
CA LEU A 1 1.14 2.94 21.04
C LEU A 1 1.38 3.86 22.26
N GLU A 2 0.79 5.05 22.26
CA GLU A 2 1.00 6.05 23.33
C GLU A 2 0.13 5.76 24.58
N SER A 3 -1.06 5.19 24.37
CA SER A 3 -1.94 4.76 25.46
C SER A 3 -1.30 3.62 26.27
N LYS A 4 -1.21 3.82 27.59
CA LYS A 4 -0.69 2.83 28.54
C LYS A 4 -1.53 1.56 28.56
N ILE A 5 -2.86 1.70 28.51
CA ILE A 5 -3.80 0.56 28.57
C ILE A 5 -3.62 -0.32 27.34
N MET A 6 -3.43 0.28 26.16
CA MET A 6 -3.20 -0.46 24.92
C MET A 6 -1.88 -1.25 24.93
N ARG A 7 -0.82 -0.70 25.54
CA ARG A 7 0.44 -1.44 25.73
C ARG A 7 0.28 -2.62 26.68
N GLN A 8 -0.43 -2.41 27.78
CA GLN A 8 -0.70 -3.45 28.77
C GLN A 8 -1.54 -4.60 28.19
N SER A 9 -2.56 -4.30 27.37
CA SER A 9 -3.39 -5.33 26.74
C SER A 9 -2.59 -6.19 25.75
N LEU A 10 -1.60 -5.61 25.07
CA LEU A 10 -0.67 -6.31 24.18
C LEU A 10 0.43 -7.08 24.94
N GLY A 11 0.52 -6.92 26.27
CA GLY A 11 1.53 -7.55 27.12
C GLY A 11 2.93 -6.96 26.96
N MET A 12 3.02 -5.68 26.62
CA MET A 12 4.30 -4.97 26.58
C MET A 12 4.78 -4.59 27.98
N ASP A 13 6.07 -4.76 28.24
CA ASP A 13 6.72 -4.26 29.45
C ASP A 13 6.81 -2.73 29.46
N VAL A 14 7.00 -2.15 30.64
CA VAL A 14 7.07 -0.68 30.81
C VAL A 14 8.25 -0.05 30.04
N ALA A 15 9.35 -0.78 29.90
CA ALA A 15 10.54 -0.34 29.17
C ALA A 15 10.45 -0.57 27.65
N GLN A 16 9.43 -1.28 27.18
CA GLN A 16 9.26 -1.60 25.77
C GLN A 16 8.51 -0.48 25.04
N SER A 17 8.89 -0.26 23.79
CA SER A 17 8.26 0.70 22.89
C SER A 17 8.17 0.11 21.49
N GLY A 18 7.23 0.61 20.70
CA GLY A 18 7.09 0.17 19.32
C GLY A 18 5.80 0.63 18.66
N VAL A 19 5.57 0.11 17.46
CA VAL A 19 4.36 0.39 16.66
C VAL A 19 3.61 -0.91 16.36
N LEU A 20 2.28 -0.85 16.42
CA LEU A 20 1.41 -1.98 16.12
C LEU A 20 1.27 -2.14 14.61
N VAL A 21 1.46 -3.36 14.12
CA VAL A 21 1.17 -3.75 12.74
C VAL A 21 -0.34 -3.88 12.58
N THR A 22 -0.94 -2.99 11.81
CA THR A 22 -2.39 -2.96 11.55
C THR A 22 -2.77 -3.73 10.30
N ILE A 23 -1.92 -3.67 9.28
CA ILE A 23 -2.13 -4.25 7.95
C ILE A 23 -0.76 -4.74 7.44
N THR A 24 -0.78 -5.82 6.67
CA THR A 24 0.35 -6.36 5.92
C THR A 24 -0.07 -6.50 4.46
N GLU A 25 0.77 -6.05 3.53
CA GLU A 25 0.51 -6.19 2.09
C GLU A 25 0.68 -7.66 1.67
N PRO A 26 -0.35 -8.33 1.13
CA PRO A 26 -0.27 -9.76 0.79
C PRO A 26 0.84 -10.10 -0.20
N THR A 27 1.15 -9.21 -1.12
CA THR A 27 2.20 -9.38 -2.13
C THR A 27 3.61 -9.09 -1.61
N ALA A 28 3.75 -8.52 -0.41
CA ALA A 28 5.06 -8.27 0.16
C ALA A 28 5.62 -9.56 0.78
N ARG A 29 6.90 -9.86 0.49
CA ARG A 29 7.58 -11.05 1.06
C ARG A 29 7.62 -11.04 2.60
N ALA A 30 7.60 -9.86 3.20
CA ALA A 30 7.53 -9.71 4.65
C ALA A 30 6.19 -10.17 5.27
N ALA A 31 5.12 -10.34 4.47
CA ALA A 31 3.80 -10.75 4.97
C ALA A 31 3.75 -12.20 5.47
N GLU A 32 4.71 -13.04 5.05
CA GLU A 32 4.87 -14.40 5.60
C GLU A 32 5.53 -14.39 6.99
N LEU A 33 6.26 -13.32 7.32
CA LEU A 33 7.09 -13.22 8.52
C LEU A 33 6.46 -12.32 9.60
N ILE A 34 5.78 -11.26 9.18
CA ILE A 34 5.16 -10.26 10.05
C ILE A 34 3.64 -10.37 9.89
N GLU A 35 2.91 -10.41 11.01
CA GLU A 35 1.45 -10.56 11.01
C GLU A 35 0.76 -9.36 11.68
N LYS A 36 -0.51 -9.14 11.31
CA LYS A 36 -1.37 -8.15 11.97
C LYS A 36 -1.43 -8.45 13.47
N GLY A 37 -1.23 -7.43 14.29
CA GLY A 37 -1.21 -7.55 15.75
C GLY A 37 0.20 -7.63 16.35
N ASP A 38 1.22 -7.85 15.53
CA ASP A 38 2.61 -7.74 15.98
C ASP A 38 2.96 -6.30 16.39
N VAL A 39 3.89 -6.16 17.33
CA VAL A 39 4.48 -4.85 17.65
C VAL A 39 5.92 -4.82 17.17
N ILE A 40 6.23 -3.93 16.23
CA ILE A 40 7.61 -3.67 15.78
C ILE A 40 8.31 -2.83 16.84
N MET A 41 9.33 -3.43 17.46
CA MET A 41 10.10 -2.82 18.55
C MET A 41 11.45 -2.27 18.11
N ALA A 42 12.12 -2.94 17.16
CA ALA A 42 13.39 -2.49 16.61
C ALA A 42 13.60 -2.95 15.16
N LEU A 43 14.41 -2.19 14.41
CA LEU A 43 14.94 -2.57 13.09
C LEU A 43 16.47 -2.51 13.13
N ASP A 44 17.16 -3.61 12.82
CA ASP A 44 18.62 -3.76 12.93
C ASP A 44 19.18 -3.25 14.26
N GLY A 45 18.46 -3.51 15.37
CA GLY A 45 18.81 -3.04 16.71
C GLY A 45 18.47 -1.58 17.03
N ILE A 46 17.96 -0.81 16.05
CA ILE A 46 17.48 0.57 16.26
C ILE A 46 16.08 0.54 16.89
N LYS A 47 15.97 1.01 18.13
CA LYS A 47 14.70 1.02 18.87
C LYS A 47 13.68 1.98 18.25
N VAL A 48 12.45 1.48 18.10
CA VAL A 48 11.29 2.24 17.62
C VAL A 48 10.50 2.76 18.81
N ALA A 49 10.18 4.06 18.81
CA ALA A 49 9.33 4.66 19.83
C ALA A 49 7.84 4.47 19.54
N ASN A 50 7.00 4.76 20.55
CA ASN A 50 5.55 4.56 20.49
C ASN A 50 4.81 5.41 19.44
N ASP A 51 5.45 6.48 18.95
CA ASP A 51 4.98 7.41 17.92
C ASP A 51 5.50 7.05 16.50
N GLY A 52 6.20 5.92 16.38
CA GLY A 52 6.81 5.43 15.14
C GLY A 52 8.07 6.19 14.73
N THR A 53 8.73 6.87 15.66
CA THR A 53 10.01 7.54 15.40
C THR A 53 11.20 6.68 15.81
N ILE A 54 12.32 6.92 15.14
CA ILE A 54 13.63 6.35 15.40
C ILE A 54 14.65 7.48 15.61
N PRO A 55 15.74 7.26 16.37
CA PRO A 55 16.82 8.23 16.47
C PRO A 55 17.45 8.49 15.10
N PHE A 56 17.82 9.74 14.82
CA PHE A 56 18.42 10.14 13.55
C PHE A 56 19.84 10.70 13.69
N ARG A 57 19.97 11.98 14.05
CA ARG A 57 21.25 12.69 14.21
C ARG A 57 21.32 13.32 15.58
N SER A 58 22.42 13.08 16.29
CA SER A 58 22.57 13.45 17.70
C SER A 58 21.45 12.84 18.56
N ASN A 59 21.62 12.75 19.87
CA ASN A 59 20.61 12.09 20.72
C ASN A 59 19.25 12.82 20.82
N THR A 60 19.08 13.92 20.09
CA THR A 60 17.90 14.81 20.14
C THR A 60 16.98 14.69 18.93
N GLU A 61 17.50 14.45 17.72
CA GLU A 61 16.66 14.43 16.52
C GLU A 61 16.07 13.04 16.26
N ARG A 62 14.80 13.03 15.88
CA ARG A 62 14.04 11.81 15.61
C ARG A 62 13.33 11.93 14.27
N VAL A 63 13.32 10.85 13.51
CA VAL A 63 12.64 10.75 12.20
C VAL A 63 11.67 9.59 12.19
N LYS A 64 10.73 9.59 11.24
CA LYS A 64 9.80 8.47 11.08
C LYS A 64 10.54 7.21 10.63
N LEU A 65 10.08 6.05 11.12
CA LEU A 65 10.62 4.73 10.78
C LEU A 65 10.80 4.51 9.26
N ARG A 66 9.85 5.01 8.46
CA ARG A 66 9.88 4.93 6.98
C ARG A 66 11.18 5.48 6.38
N PHE A 67 11.79 6.49 7.01
CA PHE A 67 13.06 7.04 6.55
C PHE A 67 14.15 5.96 6.51
N TYR A 68 14.28 5.16 7.57
CA TYR A 68 15.30 4.11 7.64
C TYR A 68 15.10 3.05 6.56
N VAL A 69 13.85 2.58 6.38
CA VAL A 69 13.52 1.62 5.33
C VAL A 69 13.88 2.18 3.95
N SER A 70 13.66 3.48 3.71
CA SER A 70 14.02 4.13 2.44
C SER A 70 15.52 4.33 2.19
N THR A 71 16.38 4.13 3.20
CA THR A 71 17.84 4.17 3.02
C THR A 71 18.45 2.83 2.59
N ARG A 72 17.65 1.76 2.58
CA ARG A 72 18.07 0.41 2.20
C ARG A 72 17.72 0.13 0.74
N PHE A 73 18.37 -0.89 0.17
CA PHE A 73 18.12 -1.32 -1.19
C PHE A 73 17.07 -2.44 -1.23
N ILE A 74 16.51 -2.66 -2.42
CA ILE A 74 15.61 -3.78 -2.68
C ILE A 74 16.42 -5.08 -2.53
N GLU A 75 15.80 -6.14 -2.02
CA GLU A 75 16.41 -7.41 -1.63
C GLU A 75 17.35 -7.35 -0.41
N ASP A 76 17.61 -6.16 0.18
CA ASP A 76 18.23 -6.11 1.50
C ASP A 76 17.32 -6.78 2.54
N THR A 77 17.95 -7.43 3.51
CA THR A 77 17.23 -8.05 4.63
C THR A 77 17.43 -7.20 5.88
N ILE A 78 16.34 -6.85 6.55
CA ILE A 78 16.35 -6.11 7.82
C ILE A 78 15.95 -7.05 8.94
N ARG A 79 16.71 -7.05 10.03
CA ARG A 79 16.34 -7.76 11.25
C ARG A 79 15.29 -6.97 12.01
N VAL A 80 14.10 -7.53 12.12
CA VAL A 80 12.97 -6.91 12.82
C VAL A 80 12.77 -7.61 14.15
N THR A 81 12.88 -6.86 15.25
CA THR A 81 12.49 -7.34 16.57
C THR A 81 11.02 -7.05 16.79
N LEU A 82 10.22 -8.10 16.98
CA LEU A 82 8.77 -8.05 17.12
C LEU A 82 8.32 -8.56 18.49
N LEU A 83 7.22 -8.03 19.01
CA LEU A 83 6.43 -8.68 20.05
C LEU A 83 5.23 -9.37 19.42
N ARG A 84 5.20 -10.69 19.44
CA ARG A 84 4.08 -11.52 19.00
C ARG A 84 3.57 -12.33 20.17
N ARG A 85 2.27 -12.22 20.48
CA ARG A 85 1.63 -12.98 21.57
C ARG A 85 2.41 -12.91 22.90
N LYS A 86 2.88 -11.71 23.25
CA LYS A 86 3.70 -11.41 24.45
C LYS A 86 5.09 -12.04 24.48
N GLN A 87 5.57 -12.56 23.36
CA GLN A 87 6.93 -13.08 23.23
C GLN A 87 7.72 -12.22 22.24
N VAL A 88 8.95 -11.90 22.61
CA VAL A 88 9.87 -11.18 21.73
C VAL A 88 10.50 -12.18 20.78
N ILE A 89 10.35 -11.93 19.49
CA ILE A 89 10.92 -12.73 18.40
C ILE A 89 11.72 -11.82 17.48
N GLU A 90 12.71 -12.39 16.80
CA GLU A 90 13.46 -11.71 15.74
C GLU A 90 13.21 -12.41 14.43
N VAL A 91 12.91 -11.64 13.39
CA VAL A 91 12.72 -12.14 12.02
C VAL A 91 13.58 -11.32 11.07
N ASP A 92 14.19 -12.00 10.11
CA ASP A 92 14.97 -11.37 9.06
C ASP A 92 14.05 -11.17 7.85
N ALA A 93 13.54 -9.94 7.68
CA ALA A 93 12.53 -9.60 6.69
C ALA A 93 13.16 -8.99 5.42
N PRO A 94 12.95 -9.58 4.23
CA PRO A 94 13.45 -9.03 2.98
C PRO A 94 12.64 -7.80 2.54
N LEU A 95 13.33 -6.78 2.04
CA LEU A 95 12.71 -5.59 1.49
C LEU A 95 12.32 -5.77 0.02
N THR A 96 11.05 -5.50 -0.28
CA THR A 96 10.52 -5.54 -1.63
C THR A 96 9.89 -4.20 -2.01
N ILE A 97 9.81 -3.92 -3.30
CA ILE A 97 9.01 -2.80 -3.80
C ILE A 97 7.53 -3.12 -3.54
N ILE A 98 6.83 -2.19 -2.88
CA ILE A 98 5.38 -2.30 -2.73
C ILE A 98 4.74 -1.88 -4.05
N GLN A 99 4.06 -2.81 -4.70
CA GLN A 99 3.19 -2.53 -5.83
C GLN A 99 1.82 -2.09 -5.30
N ARG A 100 1.20 -1.12 -5.98
CA ARG A 100 -0.14 -0.62 -5.65
C ARG A 100 -1.16 -1.23 -6.60
N LEU A 101 -2.38 -1.47 -6.10
CA LEU A 101 -3.49 -1.95 -6.92
C LEU A 101 -3.79 -1.03 -8.11
N ILE A 102 -3.74 0.28 -7.88
CA ILE A 102 -3.81 1.30 -8.94
C ILE A 102 -2.42 1.94 -9.05
N PRO A 103 -1.68 1.68 -10.15
CA PRO A 103 -0.33 2.22 -10.33
C PRO A 103 -0.32 3.75 -10.37
N SER A 104 0.62 4.35 -9.64
CA SER A 104 0.79 5.82 -9.59
C SER A 104 1.62 6.39 -10.74
N ALA A 105 2.37 5.54 -11.43
CA ALA A 105 3.14 5.90 -12.60
C ALA A 105 2.97 4.81 -13.66
N PRO A 106 3.04 5.16 -14.96
CA PRO A 106 3.18 4.15 -16.00
C PRO A 106 4.46 3.32 -15.75
N PRO A 107 4.53 2.08 -16.27
CA PRO A 107 5.77 1.33 -16.28
C PRO A 107 6.91 2.20 -16.81
N LEU A 108 8.11 2.05 -16.26
CA LEU A 108 9.31 2.83 -16.65
C LEU A 108 9.72 2.60 -18.12
N ASP A 109 9.03 1.70 -18.82
CA ASP A 109 9.42 1.11 -20.09
C ASP A 109 8.89 1.88 -21.30
N ASP A 110 8.43 3.14 -21.11
CA ASP A 110 7.91 4.02 -22.18
C ASP A 110 6.81 3.36 -23.04
N THR A 111 6.05 2.45 -22.43
CA THR A 111 4.98 1.72 -23.10
C THR A 111 3.67 2.47 -22.95
N SER A 112 2.94 2.61 -24.07
CA SER A 112 1.57 3.11 -24.04
C SER A 112 0.70 2.22 -23.15
N PRO A 113 -0.30 2.78 -22.43
CA PRO A 113 -1.17 1.99 -21.57
C PRO A 113 -1.83 0.85 -22.36
N PRO A 114 -1.82 -0.38 -21.83
CA PRO A 114 -2.42 -1.51 -22.51
C PRO A 114 -3.94 -1.34 -22.56
N TYR A 115 -4.54 -1.63 -23.70
CA TYR A 115 -5.98 -1.59 -23.89
C TYR A 115 -6.46 -2.78 -24.73
N LEU A 116 -7.73 -3.15 -24.56
CA LEU A 116 -8.40 -4.20 -25.31
C LEU A 116 -9.69 -3.65 -25.91
N MET A 117 -9.88 -3.81 -27.22
CA MET A 117 -11.12 -3.45 -27.90
C MET A 117 -11.87 -4.69 -28.37
N VAL A 118 -13.14 -4.82 -27.97
CA VAL A 118 -14.03 -5.89 -28.43
C VAL A 118 -15.39 -5.30 -28.75
N ALA A 119 -15.88 -5.46 -29.98
CA ALA A 119 -17.19 -4.97 -30.41
C ALA A 119 -17.47 -3.47 -30.09
N GLY A 120 -16.43 -2.64 -30.12
CA GLY A 120 -16.50 -1.21 -29.78
C GLY A 120 -16.33 -0.88 -28.29
N PHE A 121 -16.33 -1.86 -27.39
CA PHE A 121 -16.00 -1.66 -25.98
C PHE A 121 -14.49 -1.52 -25.81
N VAL A 122 -14.03 -0.42 -25.20
CA VAL A 122 -12.62 -0.12 -24.96
C VAL A 122 -12.30 -0.34 -23.49
N PHE A 123 -11.57 -1.39 -23.19
CA PHE A 123 -11.10 -1.70 -21.84
C PHE A 123 -9.66 -1.23 -21.65
N THR A 124 -9.35 -0.67 -20.50
CA THR A 124 -7.99 -0.25 -20.12
C THR A 124 -7.74 -0.53 -18.64
N ILE A 125 -6.47 -0.45 -18.22
CA ILE A 125 -6.10 -0.59 -16.82
C ILE A 125 -6.25 0.76 -16.11
N ALA A 126 -6.94 0.78 -14.97
CA ALA A 126 -7.03 1.95 -14.12
C ALA A 126 -5.66 2.30 -13.55
N SER A 127 -5.27 3.56 -13.70
CA SER A 127 -4.03 4.13 -13.17
C SER A 127 -4.30 5.52 -12.62
N ILE A 128 -3.41 6.06 -11.78
CA ILE A 128 -3.57 7.44 -11.29
C ILE A 128 -3.65 8.45 -12.45
N PRO A 129 -2.81 8.38 -13.51
CA PRO A 129 -2.97 9.24 -14.68
C PRO A 129 -4.33 9.08 -15.39
N TYR A 130 -4.86 7.85 -15.49
CA TYR A 130 -6.19 7.62 -16.07
C TYR A 130 -7.28 8.29 -15.23
N ILE A 131 -7.26 8.12 -13.91
CA ILE A 131 -8.24 8.73 -13.01
C ILE A 131 -8.14 10.25 -13.13
N GLN A 132 -6.94 10.83 -13.03
CA GLN A 132 -6.74 12.28 -13.13
C GLN A 132 -7.17 12.86 -14.49
N GLY A 133 -7.03 12.10 -15.59
CA GLY A 133 -7.44 12.55 -16.91
C GLY A 133 -8.96 12.49 -17.17
N ASN A 134 -9.70 11.66 -16.44
CA ASN A 134 -11.16 11.50 -16.58
C ASN A 134 -11.95 12.18 -15.46
N VAL A 135 -11.27 12.58 -14.38
CA VAL A 135 -11.87 13.32 -13.28
C VAL A 135 -11.90 14.80 -13.64
N ASP A 136 -13.07 15.32 -14.00
CA ASP A 136 -13.30 16.76 -14.01
C ASP A 136 -13.19 17.29 -12.57
N GLU A 137 -12.31 18.25 -12.34
CA GLU A 137 -12.03 18.84 -11.01
C GLU A 137 -13.30 19.36 -10.29
N GLN A 138 -14.38 19.60 -11.04
CA GLN A 138 -15.66 20.11 -10.54
C GLN A 138 -16.68 19.00 -10.18
N ASN A 139 -16.49 17.77 -10.65
CA ASN A 139 -17.47 16.67 -10.54
C ASN A 139 -16.90 15.37 -9.96
N CYS A 140 -15.67 15.40 -9.45
CA CYS A 140 -14.93 14.25 -8.91
C CYS A 140 -15.62 13.47 -7.77
N TRP A 141 -16.66 14.04 -7.16
CA TRP A 141 -17.45 13.45 -6.08
C TRP A 141 -18.91 13.12 -6.47
N GLN A 142 -19.29 13.27 -7.75
CA GLN A 142 -20.68 13.11 -8.17
C GLN A 142 -21.05 11.71 -8.65
N SER A 143 -20.08 10.85 -8.99
CA SER A 143 -20.36 9.48 -9.41
C SER A 143 -19.85 8.45 -8.41
N ASP A 144 -20.67 7.41 -8.18
CA ASP A 144 -20.36 6.31 -7.27
C ASP A 144 -19.16 5.51 -7.79
N GLU A 145 -19.01 5.41 -9.11
CA GLU A 145 -17.94 4.70 -9.81
C GLU A 145 -16.57 5.36 -9.57
N MET A 146 -16.48 6.69 -9.67
CA MET A 146 -15.23 7.41 -9.43
C MET A 146 -14.84 7.37 -7.96
N THR A 147 -15.83 7.47 -7.06
CA THR A 147 -15.61 7.28 -5.62
C THR A 147 -15.04 5.90 -5.32
N HIS A 148 -15.56 4.86 -5.98
CA HIS A 148 -15.05 3.50 -5.85
C HIS A 148 -13.61 3.37 -6.36
N LEU A 149 -13.29 3.92 -7.54
CA LEU A 149 -11.92 3.90 -8.08
C LEU A 149 -10.93 4.69 -7.20
N LEU A 150 -11.33 5.84 -6.65
CA LEU A 150 -10.51 6.63 -5.72
C LEU A 150 -10.25 5.89 -4.40
N ASN A 151 -11.26 5.17 -3.90
CA ASN A 151 -11.10 4.31 -2.74
C ASN A 151 -10.10 3.17 -3.02
N LEU A 152 -10.22 2.50 -4.18
CA LEU A 152 -9.25 1.49 -4.60
C LEU A 152 -7.84 2.06 -4.79
N ALA A 153 -7.71 3.30 -5.28
CA ALA A 153 -6.41 3.97 -5.40
C ALA A 153 -5.75 4.27 -4.05
N SER A 154 -6.56 4.59 -3.04
CA SER A 154 -6.09 5.06 -1.74
C SER A 154 -5.85 3.93 -0.74
N SER A 155 -6.73 2.93 -0.71
CA SER A 155 -6.73 1.83 0.26
C SER A 155 -6.83 0.44 -0.36
N GLY A 156 -6.79 0.34 -1.69
CA GLY A 156 -6.75 -0.96 -2.36
C GLY A 156 -5.42 -1.68 -2.15
N HIS A 157 -5.51 -2.97 -1.90
CA HIS A 157 -4.37 -3.87 -1.74
C HIS A 157 -4.35 -4.87 -2.89
N LEU A 158 -3.16 -5.33 -3.26
CA LEU A 158 -3.00 -6.44 -4.19
C LEU A 158 -3.17 -7.76 -3.44
N GLU A 159 -4.06 -8.62 -3.92
CA GLU A 159 -4.20 -10.01 -3.49
C GLU A 159 -3.20 -10.92 -4.22
N THR A 160 -2.88 -10.59 -5.47
CA THR A 160 -1.88 -11.30 -6.30
C THR A 160 -1.00 -10.31 -7.05
N THR A 161 0.23 -10.70 -7.37
CA THR A 161 1.25 -9.82 -8.00
C THR A 161 0.79 -9.22 -9.33
N ASP A 162 -0.02 -9.94 -10.11
CA ASP A 162 -0.47 -9.51 -11.43
C ASP A 162 -1.89 -8.92 -11.43
N GLN A 163 -2.45 -8.65 -10.25
CA GLN A 163 -3.81 -8.12 -10.14
C GLN A 163 -3.88 -6.69 -10.68
N GLN A 164 -4.87 -6.44 -11.52
CA GLN A 164 -5.11 -5.15 -12.15
C GLN A 164 -6.60 -4.82 -12.12
N VAL A 165 -6.91 -3.54 -11.94
CA VAL A 165 -8.28 -3.03 -12.06
C VAL A 165 -8.52 -2.65 -13.51
N VAL A 166 -9.36 -3.42 -14.21
CA VAL A 166 -9.75 -3.14 -15.59
C VAL A 166 -11.05 -2.33 -15.59
N VAL A 167 -11.06 -1.25 -16.36
CA VAL A 167 -12.21 -0.35 -16.50
C VAL A 167 -12.66 -0.30 -17.95
N LEU A 168 -13.97 -0.15 -18.16
CA LEU A 168 -14.52 0.24 -19.45
C LEU A 168 -14.32 1.75 -19.61
N ALA A 169 -13.41 2.15 -20.50
CA ALA A 169 -13.10 3.56 -20.70
C ALA A 169 -14.06 4.24 -21.67
N ARG A 170 -14.55 3.50 -22.67
CA ARG A 170 -15.44 4.04 -23.68
C ARG A 170 -16.18 2.95 -24.44
N VAL A 171 -17.35 3.29 -24.98
CA VAL A 171 -18.08 2.48 -25.96
C VAL A 171 -18.15 3.22 -27.30
N LEU A 172 -17.45 2.70 -28.32
CA LEU A 172 -17.48 3.21 -29.69
C LEU A 172 -18.75 2.73 -30.38
N ALA A 173 -19.71 3.64 -30.58
CA ALA A 173 -21.03 3.33 -31.09
C ALA A 173 -21.01 2.53 -32.41
N HIS A 174 -21.70 1.39 -32.42
CA HIS A 174 -21.84 0.49 -33.54
C HIS A 174 -23.14 -0.31 -33.42
N ARG A 175 -23.64 -0.89 -34.52
CA ARG A 175 -24.90 -1.68 -34.49
C ARG A 175 -24.85 -2.87 -33.52
N VAL A 176 -23.65 -3.36 -33.21
CA VAL A 176 -23.41 -4.54 -32.37
C VAL A 176 -23.47 -4.20 -30.87
N ASN A 177 -23.29 -2.94 -30.48
CA ASN A 177 -23.30 -2.50 -29.09
C ASN A 177 -24.44 -1.51 -28.79
N LEU A 178 -25.52 -1.59 -29.57
CA LEU A 178 -26.68 -0.74 -29.45
C LEU A 178 -27.34 -0.91 -28.06
N GLY A 179 -27.59 0.20 -27.36
CA GLY A 179 -28.14 0.22 -26.00
C GLY A 179 -27.08 0.23 -24.89
N PHE A 180 -25.79 0.15 -25.22
CA PHE A 180 -24.67 0.19 -24.27
C PHE A 180 -23.83 1.47 -24.39
N GLU A 181 -24.26 2.44 -25.18
CA GLU A 181 -23.51 3.66 -25.47
C GLU A 181 -23.33 4.56 -24.24
N HIS A 182 -24.13 4.38 -23.19
CA HIS A 182 -24.11 5.17 -21.95
C HIS A 182 -23.46 4.46 -20.76
N LEU A 183 -22.77 3.34 -20.98
CA LEU A 183 -22.05 2.60 -19.93
C LEU A 183 -20.67 3.18 -19.59
N GLU A 184 -20.31 4.32 -20.18
CA GLU A 184 -19.06 5.04 -19.90
C GLU A 184 -19.11 5.85 -18.59
#